data_AF-A0A958SXU8-F1
#
_entry.id   AF-A0A958SXU8-F1
#
_cell.length_a   1.000
_cell.length_b   1.000
_cell.length_c   1.000
_cell.angle_alpha   90.00
_cell.angle_beta   90.00
_cell.angle_gamma   90.00
#
_symmetry.space_group_name_H-M   'P 1'
#
loop_
_entity.id
_entity.type
_entity.pdbx_description
1 polymer ?
#
loop_
_entity_poly.entity_id
_entity_poly.type
_entity_poly.pdbx_seq_one_letter_code
_entity_poly.pdbx_strand_id
1 'polypeptide(L)' 'MTLSEFIINDIKPLHLTDKISDAQLMFNQLTYSHIPVLDANNLYVGCIMEADAHCFEGSKELSEYSYAIEG' A
#
# COMPACT_ATOMS: atom_id res chain seq x y z
N MET A 1 6.70 27.02 -8.86
CA MET A 1 6.30 25.95 -7.94
C MET A 1 5.96 24.74 -8.78
N THR A 2 6.64 23.63 -8.56
CA THR A 2 6.43 22.37 -9.29
C THR A 2 5.61 21.43 -8.42
N LEU A 3 4.75 20.60 -9.02
CA LEU A 3 3.90 19.66 -8.29
C LEU A 3 4.72 18.75 -7.35
N SER A 4 5.94 18.41 -7.74
CA SER A 4 6.89 17.61 -6.94
C SER A 4 7.19 18.19 -5.57
N GLU A 5 7.09 19.51 -5.39
CA GLU A 5 7.33 20.19 -4.11
C GLU A 5 6.20 19.93 -3.09
N PHE A 6 5.07 19.37 -3.54
CA PHE A 6 3.92 19.01 -2.70
C PHE A 6 3.80 17.49 -2.46
N ILE A 7 4.69 16.68 -3.04
CA ILE A 7 4.66 15.22 -2.87
C ILE A 7 5.42 14.84 -1.60
N ILE A 8 4.74 14.12 -0.71
CA ILE A 8 5.34 13.54 0.50
C ILE A 8 6.01 12.20 0.10
N ASN A 9 7.31 12.07 0.36
CA ASN A 9 8.12 10.89 -0.03
C ASN A 9 8.59 10.08 1.20
N ASP A 10 7.83 10.16 2.30
CA ASP A 10 8.23 9.63 3.61
C ASP A 10 7.83 8.16 3.81
N ILE A 11 7.09 7.57 2.86
CA ILE A 11 6.70 6.16 2.88
C ILE A 11 7.31 5.41 1.71
N LYS A 12 7.69 4.17 1.97
CA LYS A 12 8.00 3.21 0.90
C LYS A 12 6.70 2.58 0.42
N PRO A 13 6.52 2.41 -0.89
CA PRO A 13 5.42 1.61 -1.40
C PRO A 13 5.58 0.15 -0.98
N LEU A 14 4.46 -0.56 -0.88
CA LEU A 14 4.44 -2.00 -0.65
C LEU A 14 4.62 -2.75 -1.97
N HIS A 15 5.01 -4.01 -1.90
CA HIS A 15 4.98 -4.94 -3.02
C HIS A 15 3.81 -5.91 -2.91
N LEU A 16 3.34 -6.42 -4.05
CA LEU A 16 2.31 -7.48 -4.08
C LEU A 16 2.71 -8.74 -3.29
N THR A 17 4.00 -8.98 -3.11
CA THR A 17 4.55 -10.10 -2.35
C THR A 17 4.67 -9.81 -0.84
N ASP A 18 4.45 -8.57 -0.41
CA ASP A 18 4.46 -8.21 1.02
C ASP A 18 3.19 -8.73 1.69
N LYS A 19 3.22 -8.87 3.02
CA LYS A 19 2.07 -9.36 3.77
C LYS A 19 1.10 -8.24 4.08
N ILE A 20 -0.17 -8.58 4.21
CA ILE A 20 -1.20 -7.67 4.71
C ILE A 20 -0.83 -7.11 6.10
N SER A 21 -0.15 -7.90 6.95
CA SER A 21 0.34 -7.41 8.24
C SER A 21 1.30 -6.22 8.13
N ASP A 22 2.05 -6.13 7.03
CA ASP A 22 2.98 -5.02 6.80
C ASP A 22 2.20 -3.72 6.51
N ALA A 23 1.15 -3.81 5.67
CA ALA A 23 0.22 -2.71 5.43
C ALA A 23 -0.48 -2.26 6.73
N GLN A 24 -1.01 -3.20 7.51
CA GLN A 24 -1.66 -2.93 8.80
C GLN A 24 -0.71 -2.24 9.78
N LEU A 25 0.56 -2.66 9.83
CA LEU A 25 1.57 -2.04 10.68
C LEU A 25 1.84 -0.58 10.24
N MET A 26 1.92 -0.33 8.94
CA MET A 26 2.11 1.03 8.42
C MET A 26 0.92 1.94 8.75
N PHE A 27 -0.32 1.47 8.56
CA PHE A 27 -1.51 2.25 8.93
C PHE A 27 -1.63 2.50 10.44
N ASN A 28 -1.15 1.59 11.28
CA ASN A 28 -1.09 1.83 12.73
C ASN A 28 -0.06 2.90 13.14
N GLN A 29 0.97 3.13 12.32
CA GLN A 29 2.05 4.06 12.62
C GLN A 29 1.90 5.42 11.93
N LEU A 30 1.12 5.48 10.86
CA LEU A 30 1.03 6.62 9.95
C LEU A 30 -0.43 6.99 9.73
N THR A 31 -0.70 8.28 9.51
CA THR A 31 -2.07 8.78 9.29
C THR A 31 -2.43 8.86 7.80
N TYR A 32 -1.84 8.00 6.97
CA TYR A 32 -2.16 7.93 5.53
C TYR A 32 -3.33 6.99 5.31
N SER A 33 -4.26 7.37 4.43
CA SER A 33 -5.42 6.52 4.11
C SER A 33 -5.13 5.49 3.02
N HIS A 34 -4.07 5.69 2.23
CA HIS A 34 -3.70 4.87 1.09
C HIS A 34 -2.19 4.68 1.04
N ILE A 35 -1.76 3.45 0.72
CA ILE A 35 -0.35 3.11 0.51
C ILE A 35 -0.18 2.59 -0.92
N PRO A 36 0.73 3.17 -1.73
CA PRO A 36 0.99 2.68 -3.07
C PRO A 36 1.56 1.26 -3.07
N VAL A 37 1.16 0.47 -4.06
CA VAL A 37 1.59 -0.93 -4.24
C VAL A 37 2.29 -1.08 -5.60
N LEU A 38 3.39 -1.82 -5.60
CA LEU A 38 4.19 -2.17 -6.77
C LEU A 38 4.11 -3.66 -7.07
N ASP A 39 4.28 -4.01 -8.35
CA ASP A 39 4.53 -5.40 -8.75
C ASP A 39 5.99 -5.82 -8.49
N ALA A 40 6.32 -7.06 -8.87
CA ALA A 40 7.68 -7.61 -8.76
C ALA A 40 8.73 -6.88 -9.65
N ASN A 41 8.28 -6.11 -10.65
CA ASN A 41 9.12 -5.33 -11.55
C ASN A 41 9.25 -3.85 -11.13
N ASN A 42 8.75 -3.47 -9.94
CA ASN A 42 8.65 -2.10 -9.44
C ASN A 42 7.71 -1.19 -10.26
N LEU A 43 6.74 -1.77 -10.97
CA LEU A 43 5.69 -1.02 -11.65
C LEU A 43 4.54 -0.75 -10.67
N TYR A 44 4.07 0.49 -10.64
CA TYR A 44 2.89 0.87 -9.85
C TYR A 44 1.64 0.16 -10.37
N VAL A 45 0.89 -0.48 -9.47
CA VAL A 45 -0.34 -1.23 -9.79
C VAL A 45 -1.59 -0.65 -9.13
N GLY A 46 -1.45 0.28 -8.18
CA GLY A 46 -2.55 0.91 -7.46
C GLY A 46 -2.18 1.19 -6.01
N CYS A 47 -3.18 1.48 -5.18
CA CYS A 47 -3.05 1.67 -3.74
C CYS A 47 -3.94 0.68 -2.98
N ILE A 48 -3.46 0.26 -1.81
CA ILE A 48 -4.31 -0.38 -0.81
C ILE A 48 -4.84 0.68 0.15
N MET A 49 -6.13 0.63 0.47
CA MET A 49 -6.76 1.52 1.44
C MET A 49 -6.71 0.94 2.86
N GLU A 50 -6.66 1.81 3.87
CA GLU A 50 -6.63 1.44 5.29
C GLU A 50 -7.79 0.51 5.68
N ALA A 51 -9.01 0.84 5.21
CA ALA A 51 -10.22 0.08 5.53
C ALA A 51 -10.13 -1.38 5.06
N ASP A 52 -9.61 -1.60 3.87
CA ASP A 52 -9.43 -2.93 3.29
C ASP A 52 -8.31 -3.70 3.99
N ALA A 53 -7.16 -3.05 4.20
CA ALA A 53 -6.03 -3.65 4.89
C ALA A 53 -6.42 -4.17 6.29
N HIS A 54 -7.28 -3.46 7.03
CA HIS A 54 -7.78 -3.90 8.33
C HIS A 54 -8.81 -5.04 8.28
N CYS A 55 -9.48 -5.24 7.14
CA CYS A 55 -10.44 -6.33 6.96
C CYS A 55 -9.77 -7.63 6.46
N PHE A 56 -8.56 -7.55 5.91
CA PHE A 56 -7.85 -8.68 5.31
C PHE A 56 -7.04 -9.50 6.32
N GLU A 57 -6.74 -10.74 5.95
CA GLU A 57 -6.00 -11.67 6.78
C GLU A 57 -4.50 -11.33 6.77
N GLY A 58 -3.96 -10.91 7.91
CA GLY A 58 -2.58 -10.40 8.02
C GLY A 58 -1.47 -11.36 7.55
N SER A 59 -1.71 -12.68 7.61
CA SER A 59 -0.75 -13.71 7.17
C SER A 59 -0.63 -13.86 5.66
N LYS A 60 -1.61 -13.38 4.88
CA LYS A 60 -1.62 -13.49 3.43
C LYS A 60 -0.86 -12.35 2.76
N GLU A 61 -0.43 -12.60 1.53
CA GLU A 61 0.21 -11.59 0.69
C GLU A 61 -0.83 -10.61 0.12
N LEU A 62 -0.39 -9.40 -0.25
CA LEU A 62 -1.23 -8.43 -0.95
C LEU A 62 -1.74 -8.96 -2.29
N SER A 63 -0.98 -9.83 -2.95
CA SER A 63 -1.31 -10.46 -4.24
C SER A 63 -2.64 -11.23 -4.22
N GLU A 64 -2.97 -11.86 -3.09
CA GLU A 64 -4.24 -12.60 -2.86
C GLU A 64 -5.46 -11.67 -2.87
N TYR A 65 -5.25 -10.37 -2.60
CA TYR A 65 -6.26 -9.34 -2.55
C TYR A 65 -6.07 -8.29 -3.64
N SER A 66 -5.42 -8.65 -4.74
CA SER A 66 -5.13 -7.73 -5.86
C SER A 66 -6.35 -7.02 -6.44
N TYR A 67 -7.55 -7.59 -6.28
CA TYR A 67 -8.82 -6.96 -6.68
C TYR A 67 -9.19 -5.72 -5.85
N ALA A 68 -8.62 -5.56 -4.66
CA ALA A 68 -8.84 -4.41 -3.78
C ALA A 68 -7.75 -3.34 -3.93
N ILE A 69 -6.78 -3.56 -4.81
CA ILE A 69 -5.76 -2.57 -5.14
C ILE A 69 -6.32 -1.73 -6.29
N GLU A 70 -6.60 -0.46 -6.01
CA GLU A 70 -7.26 0.46 -6.94
C GLU A 70 -6.33 1.63 -7.32
N GLY A 71 -6.44 2.15 -8.55
CA GLY A 71 -5.57 3.20 -9.09
C GLY A 71 -6.26 4.11 -10.09
#